data_AF-A0AAU0RBC0-F1
#
_entry.id   AF-A0AAU0RBC0-F1
#
_cell.length_a   1.000
_cell.length_b   1.000
_cell.length_c   1.000
_cell.angle_alpha   90.00
_cell.angle_beta   90.00
_cell.angle_gamma   90.00
#
_symmetry.space_group_name_H-M   'P 1'
#
loop_
_entity.id
_entity.type
_entity.pdbx_description
1 polymer ?
#
loop_
_entity_poly.entity_id
_entity_poly.type
_entity_poly.pdbx_seq_one_letter_code
_entity_poly.pdbx_strand_id
1 'polypeptide(L)'
;MALNIDISSTFTSTFGYTPETLNVLTQPDMNKRGTSYFGKETWNKAYFMAVKIGPLELYNPVISISNQKTIVQTALVNRSGTVKEMISKEDYKINIKGIILREDNAFPDGEISDLLDLYNRNEALPIVCALTSLIFDEGEKVVITDLSFPPSPGTKNIQAYEMNLISDLKFILNKA
;
A
#
# COMPACT_ATOMS: atom_id res chain seq x y z
N MET A 1 13.00 -15.02 -20.87
CA MET A 1 14.16 -14.13 -21.05
C MET A 1 13.69 -12.73 -20.71
N ALA A 2 14.09 -12.17 -19.57
CA ALA A 2 13.75 -10.80 -19.21
C ALA A 2 14.68 -9.86 -19.98
N LEU A 3 14.12 -8.85 -20.64
CA LEU A 3 14.87 -7.82 -21.34
C LEU A 3 15.53 -6.93 -20.26
N ASN A 4 16.80 -7.20 -19.95
CA ASN A 4 17.58 -6.38 -19.05
C ASN A 4 18.00 -5.11 -19.80
N ILE A 5 17.27 -4.02 -19.63
CA ILE A 5 17.65 -2.73 -20.21
C ILE A 5 18.83 -2.21 -19.41
N ASP A 6 20.04 -2.39 -19.95
CA ASP A 6 21.25 -1.85 -19.37
C ASP A 6 21.33 -0.34 -19.68
N ILE A 7 20.74 0.45 -18.79
CA ILE A 7 20.61 1.91 -18.87
C ILE A 7 21.98 2.57 -19.09
N SER A 8 23.05 1.98 -18.54
CA SER A 8 24.41 2.52 -18.62
C SER A 8 24.99 2.47 -20.05
N SER A 9 24.77 1.36 -20.75
CA SER A 9 25.21 1.18 -22.14
C SER A 9 24.45 2.10 -23.11
N THR A 10 23.16 2.31 -22.85
CA THR A 10 22.29 3.17 -23.67
C THR A 10 22.74 4.64 -23.56
N PHE A 11 22.99 5.14 -22.34
CA PHE A 11 23.47 6.50 -22.12
C PHE A 11 24.85 6.75 -22.73
N THR A 12 25.76 5.79 -22.63
CA THR A 12 27.10 5.89 -23.21
C THR A 12 27.04 6.01 -24.74
N SER A 13 26.17 5.21 -25.38
CA SER A 13 25.99 5.22 -26.84
C SER A 13 25.30 6.48 -27.39
N THR A 14 24.41 7.10 -26.60
CA THR A 14 23.60 8.24 -27.05
C THR A 14 24.22 9.58 -26.68
N PHE A 15 24.92 9.68 -25.54
CA PHE A 15 25.35 10.96 -24.98
C PHE A 15 26.86 11.08 -24.67
N GLY A 16 27.64 10.01 -24.86
CA GLY A 16 29.11 10.07 -24.77
C GLY A 16 29.68 10.30 -23.36
N TYR A 17 28.86 10.19 -22.32
CA TYR A 17 29.29 10.15 -20.92
C TYR A 17 28.63 8.99 -20.18
N THR A 18 29.36 8.40 -19.24
CA THR A 18 28.82 7.44 -18.27
C THR A 18 28.31 8.22 -17.06
N PRO A 19 26.99 8.28 -16.79
CA PRO A 19 26.52 8.84 -15.52
C PRO A 19 27.12 8.04 -14.36
N GLU A 20 27.41 8.69 -13.23
CA GLU A 20 27.73 7.97 -11.99
C GLU A 20 26.60 6.97 -11.73
N THR A 21 26.92 5.69 -11.76
CA THR A 21 25.96 4.66 -11.38
C THR A 21 25.70 4.84 -9.90
N LEU A 22 24.45 5.13 -9.54
CA LEU A 22 24.00 4.94 -8.17
C LEU A 22 24.11 3.45 -7.88
N ASN A 23 25.26 3.03 -7.35
CA ASN A 23 25.38 1.75 -6.65
C ASN A 23 24.43 1.88 -5.46
N VAL A 24 23.20 1.39 -5.62
CA VAL A 24 22.26 1.25 -4.52
C VAL A 24 22.84 0.17 -3.61
N LEU A 25 23.76 0.58 -2.74
CA LEU A 25 24.24 -0.22 -1.62
C LEU A 25 22.98 -0.62 -0.85
N THR A 26 22.75 -1.94 -0.83
CA THR A 26 21.77 -2.68 -0.02
C THR A 26 20.56 -1.87 0.42
N GLN A 27 19.39 -2.13 -0.18
CA GLN A 27 18.14 -1.47 0.23
C GLN A 27 17.98 -1.56 1.76
N PRO A 28 17.72 -0.44 2.46
CA PRO A 28 17.59 -0.45 3.91
C PRO A 28 16.44 -1.36 4.31
N ASP A 29 16.64 -2.18 5.35
CA ASP A 29 15.64 -3.16 5.80
C ASP A 29 14.44 -2.54 6.54
N MET A 30 14.56 -1.28 6.97
CA MET A 30 13.61 -0.59 7.84
C MET A 30 13.34 0.84 7.39
N ASN A 31 12.11 1.30 7.63
CA ASN A 31 11.73 2.68 7.42
C ASN A 31 12.30 3.62 8.51
N LYS A 32 12.13 4.94 8.33
CA LYS A 32 12.63 5.95 9.28
C LYS A 32 12.09 5.79 10.71
N ARG A 33 10.96 5.11 10.89
CA ARG A 33 10.32 4.86 12.19
C ARG A 33 10.61 3.46 12.75
N GLY A 34 11.51 2.70 12.11
CA GLY A 34 11.93 1.39 12.58
C GLY A 34 10.96 0.24 12.28
N THR A 35 10.02 0.41 11.34
CA THR A 35 9.19 -0.69 10.83
C THR A 35 9.89 -1.34 9.65
N SER A 36 9.99 -2.68 9.63
CA SER A 36 10.65 -3.37 8.53
C SER A 36 9.86 -3.27 7.24
N TYR A 37 10.55 -3.04 6.11
CA TYR A 37 9.92 -3.08 4.79
C TYR A 37 9.57 -4.50 4.36
N PHE A 38 10.23 -5.49 4.93
CA PHE A 38 10.06 -6.89 4.56
C PHE A 38 9.30 -7.62 5.66
N GLY A 39 8.19 -8.25 5.29
CA GLY A 39 7.58 -9.26 6.14
C GLY A 39 8.41 -10.53 6.09
N LYS A 40 8.40 -11.26 7.20
CA LYS A 40 8.82 -12.67 7.21
C LYS A 40 7.57 -13.50 7.10
N GLU A 41 7.44 -14.33 6.06
CA GLU A 41 6.49 -15.43 6.12
C GLU A 41 7.04 -16.72 5.51
N THR A 42 6.32 -17.78 5.87
CA THR A 42 6.07 -19.06 5.19
C THR A 42 6.83 -19.17 3.87
N TRP A 43 7.77 -20.10 3.81
CA TRP A 43 8.63 -20.39 2.63
C TRP A 43 9.85 -19.50 2.40
N ASN A 44 10.30 -18.74 3.41
CA ASN A 44 11.66 -18.16 3.46
C ASN A 44 11.98 -17.15 2.34
N LYS A 45 10.94 -16.54 1.75
CA LYS A 45 11.07 -15.43 0.79
C LYS A 45 10.45 -14.17 1.39
N ALA A 46 11.30 -13.16 1.59
CA ALA A 46 10.87 -11.83 1.99
C ALA A 46 10.10 -11.15 0.85
N TYR A 47 8.90 -10.66 1.13
CA TYR A 47 8.17 -9.79 0.20
C TYR A 47 8.16 -8.35 0.71
N PHE A 48 8.24 -7.41 -0.24
CA PHE A 48 8.33 -5.99 0.04
C PHE A 48 6.96 -5.43 0.43
N MET A 49 6.93 -4.57 1.45
CA MET A 49 5.75 -3.97 2.06
C MET A 49 4.73 -4.98 2.57
N ALA A 50 5.14 -5.84 3.50
CA ALA A 50 4.17 -6.70 4.16
C ALA A 50 3.08 -5.90 4.88
N VAL A 51 1.85 -6.38 4.76
CA VAL A 51 0.67 -5.75 5.36
C VAL A 51 0.01 -6.77 6.28
N LYS A 52 -0.14 -6.37 7.54
CA LYS A 52 -0.88 -7.12 8.55
C LYS A 52 -2.14 -6.35 8.92
N ILE A 53 -3.28 -7.01 8.89
CA ILE A 53 -4.58 -6.44 9.30
C ILE A 53 -5.10 -7.26 10.46
N GLY A 54 -5.11 -6.67 11.65
CA GLY A 54 -5.45 -7.39 12.88
C GLY A 54 -4.58 -8.64 13.07
N PRO A 55 -5.17 -9.85 13.14
CA PRO A 55 -4.42 -11.09 13.27
C PRO A 55 -3.87 -11.64 11.93
N LEU A 56 -4.41 -11.20 10.79
CA LEU A 56 -4.12 -11.79 9.49
C LEU A 56 -2.97 -11.07 8.80
N GLU A 57 -1.96 -11.82 8.37
CA GLU A 57 -0.92 -11.35 7.45
C GLU A 57 -1.35 -11.66 6.01
N LEU A 58 -1.23 -10.66 5.14
CA LEU A 58 -1.71 -10.76 3.77
C LEU A 58 -0.64 -11.38 2.86
N TYR A 59 -1.07 -12.24 1.94
CA TYR A 59 -0.19 -12.87 0.95
C TYR A 59 0.21 -11.88 -0.15
N ASN A 60 1.51 -11.67 -0.31
CA ASN A 60 2.14 -10.83 -1.35
C ASN A 60 1.38 -9.52 -1.65
N PRO A 61 1.13 -8.66 -0.63
CA PRO A 61 0.33 -7.47 -0.79
C PRO A 61 1.15 -6.33 -1.40
N VAL A 62 0.48 -5.53 -2.21
CA VAL A 62 0.94 -4.25 -2.73
C VAL A 62 -0.04 -3.21 -2.24
N ILE A 63 0.46 -2.25 -1.46
CA ILE A 63 -0.34 -1.20 -0.83
C ILE A 63 -0.17 0.13 -1.55
N SER A 64 -1.29 0.82 -1.76
CA SER A 64 -1.35 2.20 -2.23
C SER A 64 -2.20 3.02 -1.25
N ILE A 65 -1.71 4.20 -0.86
CA ILE A 65 -2.41 5.11 0.05
C ILE A 65 -2.57 6.47 -0.61
N SER A 66 -3.80 6.99 -0.58
CA SER A 66 -4.15 8.29 -1.13
C SER A 66 -4.96 9.11 -0.14
N ASN A 67 -4.79 10.43 -0.16
CA ASN A 67 -5.51 11.36 0.71
C ASN A 67 -5.76 12.65 -0.04
N GLN A 68 -6.94 13.25 0.19
CA GLN A 68 -7.34 14.49 -0.44
C GLN A 68 -7.65 15.54 0.62
N LYS A 69 -7.33 16.81 0.32
CA LYS A 69 -7.70 17.95 1.14
C LYS A 69 -8.85 18.70 0.48
N THR A 70 -9.84 19.08 1.27
CA THR A 70 -10.90 19.99 0.84
C THR A 70 -10.37 21.42 0.95
N ILE A 71 -10.20 22.08 -0.20
CA ILE A 71 -9.67 23.46 -0.29
C ILE A 71 -10.70 24.33 -1.00
N VAL A 72 -11.12 25.42 -0.35
CA VAL A 72 -11.95 26.45 -0.95
C VAL A 72 -11.05 27.52 -1.56
N GLN A 73 -11.33 27.91 -2.80
CA GLN A 73 -10.55 28.93 -3.52
C GLN A 73 -11.44 30.13 -3.83
N THR A 74 -11.13 31.27 -3.23
CA THR A 74 -11.89 32.51 -3.43
C THR A 74 -11.06 33.48 -4.27
N ALA A 75 -11.58 33.87 -5.43
CA ALA A 75 -10.97 34.87 -6.28
C ALA A 75 -11.24 36.27 -5.71
N LEU A 76 -10.18 37.10 -5.59
CA LEU A 76 -10.30 38.49 -5.16
C LEU A 76 -10.16 39.43 -6.35
N VAL A 77 -10.98 40.49 -6.38
CA VAL A 77 -10.85 41.56 -7.37
C VAL A 77 -9.56 42.36 -7.14
N ASN A 78 -8.96 42.87 -8.21
CA ASN A 78 -7.69 43.62 -8.19
C ASN A 78 -6.45 42.86 -7.70
N ARG A 79 -6.46 41.53 -7.72
CA ARG A 79 -5.27 40.71 -7.45
C ARG A 79 -5.18 39.55 -8.44
N SER A 80 -3.99 39.31 -8.97
CA SER A 80 -3.70 38.05 -9.68
C SER A 80 -3.54 36.94 -8.64
N GLY A 81 -4.55 36.07 -8.52
CA GLY A 81 -4.52 34.88 -7.66
C GLY A 81 -5.81 34.64 -6.86
N THR A 82 -5.92 33.45 -6.29
CA THR A 82 -7.01 33.05 -5.38
C THR A 82 -6.49 32.90 -3.96
N VAL A 83 -7.29 33.28 -2.96
CA VAL A 83 -7.07 32.90 -1.57
C VAL A 83 -7.49 31.45 -1.41
N LYS A 84 -6.61 30.59 -0.88
CA LYS A 84 -6.87 29.18 -0.65
C LYS A 84 -7.09 28.94 0.84
N GLU A 85 -8.28 28.47 1.19
CA GLU A 85 -8.63 28.11 2.56
C GLU A 85 -8.67 26.58 2.67
N MET A 86 -7.88 26.02 3.58
CA MET A 86 -7.91 24.59 3.87
C MET A 86 -9.03 24.32 4.87
N ILE A 87 -10.06 23.59 4.45
CA ILE A 87 -11.23 23.30 5.30
C ILE A 87 -10.98 22.07 6.13
N SER A 88 -10.71 20.96 5.46
CA SER A 88 -10.58 19.65 6.09
C SER A 88 -9.63 18.76 5.31
N LYS A 89 -9.11 17.76 6.01
CA LYS A 89 -8.41 16.62 5.44
C LYS A 89 -9.42 15.48 5.38
N GLU A 90 -9.59 14.87 4.21
CA GLU A 90 -10.44 13.68 4.07
C GLU A 90 -9.76 12.48 4.71
N ASP A 91 -10.47 11.35 4.81
CA ASP A 91 -9.89 10.10 5.27
C ASP A 91 -8.86 9.57 4.25
N TYR A 92 -7.92 8.75 4.73
CA TYR A 92 -7.00 8.04 3.86
C TYR A 92 -7.72 6.88 3.19
N LYS A 93 -7.67 6.86 1.86
CA LYS A 93 -8.12 5.73 1.04
C LYS A 93 -6.93 4.82 0.78
N ILE A 94 -7.06 3.58 1.21
CA ILE A 94 -6.02 2.55 1.12
C ILE A 94 -6.54 1.48 0.15
N ASN A 95 -5.75 1.17 -0.86
CA ASN A 95 -6.02 0.08 -1.78
C ASN A 95 -4.90 -0.96 -1.63
N ILE A 96 -5.29 -2.21 -1.37
CA ILE A 96 -4.37 -3.32 -1.23
C ILE A 96 -4.71 -4.33 -2.33
N LYS A 97 -3.71 -4.71 -3.12
CA LYS A 97 -3.82 -5.78 -4.10
C LYS A 97 -2.81 -6.85 -3.79
N GLY A 98 -3.17 -8.11 -3.88
CA GLY A 98 -2.23 -9.18 -3.66
C GLY A 98 -2.57 -10.43 -4.44
N ILE A 99 -1.68 -11.40 -4.35
CA ILE A 99 -1.82 -12.69 -5.02
C ILE A 99 -1.56 -13.78 -4.01
N ILE A 100 -2.55 -14.65 -3.84
CA ILE A 100 -2.44 -15.89 -3.08
C ILE A 100 -1.93 -16.95 -4.04
N LEU A 101 -0.84 -17.61 -3.66
CA LEU A 101 -0.22 -18.69 -4.43
C LEU A 101 -0.04 -19.90 -3.51
N ARG A 102 -0.50 -21.08 -3.95
CA ARG A 102 -0.21 -22.35 -3.27
C ARG A 102 0.75 -23.24 -4.06
N GLU A 103 1.71 -23.84 -3.37
CA GLU A 103 2.68 -24.78 -3.95
C GLU A 103 2.06 -26.15 -4.29
N ASP A 104 1.00 -26.55 -3.59
CA ASP A 104 0.31 -27.84 -3.79
C ASP A 104 -0.56 -27.88 -5.06
N ASN A 105 -0.55 -26.82 -5.85
CA ASN A 105 -1.35 -26.61 -7.04
C ASN A 105 -2.88 -26.71 -6.80
N ALA A 106 -3.31 -26.65 -5.53
CA ALA A 106 -4.70 -26.67 -5.13
C ALA A 106 -5.28 -25.26 -5.12
N PHE A 107 -6.61 -25.18 -5.18
CA PHE A 107 -7.31 -23.91 -5.09
C PHE A 107 -7.23 -23.38 -3.64
N PRO A 108 -6.94 -22.09 -3.41
CA PRO A 108 -6.75 -21.54 -2.08
C PRO A 108 -8.08 -21.24 -1.37
N ASP A 109 -8.89 -22.27 -1.11
CA ASP A 109 -10.19 -22.13 -0.45
C ASP A 109 -10.07 -21.56 0.97
N GLY A 110 -9.05 -22.01 1.72
CA GLY A 110 -8.86 -21.60 3.13
C GLY A 110 -8.49 -20.13 3.24
N GLU A 111 -7.52 -19.69 2.43
CA GLU A 111 -7.01 -18.33 2.44
C GLU A 111 -8.06 -17.33 1.94
N ILE A 112 -8.91 -17.74 0.98
CA ILE A 112 -10.08 -16.95 0.55
C ILE A 112 -11.12 -16.87 1.66
N SER A 113 -11.38 -17.97 2.38
CA SER A 113 -12.31 -17.99 3.51
C SER A 113 -11.83 -17.07 4.64
N ASP A 114 -10.54 -17.07 4.96
CA ASP A 114 -9.95 -16.19 5.97
C ASP A 114 -10.11 -14.70 5.62
N LEU A 115 -9.93 -14.35 4.34
CA LEU A 115 -10.17 -12.99 3.84
C LEU A 115 -11.66 -12.60 3.91
N LEU A 116 -12.55 -13.52 3.57
CA LEU A 116 -14.00 -13.32 3.67
C LEU A 116 -14.43 -13.15 5.13
N ASP A 117 -13.92 -13.96 6.04
CA ASP A 117 -14.21 -13.86 7.47
C ASP A 117 -13.71 -12.55 8.04
N LEU A 118 -12.53 -12.09 7.60
CA LEU A 118 -12.00 -10.78 7.99
C LEU A 118 -12.85 -9.63 7.42
N TYR A 119 -13.35 -9.74 6.19
CA TYR A 119 -14.27 -8.77 5.59
C TYR A 119 -15.64 -8.74 6.30
N ASN A 120 -16.15 -9.89 6.73
CA ASN A 120 -17.44 -10.02 7.41
C ASN A 120 -17.43 -9.49 8.85
N ARG A 121 -16.25 -9.37 9.46
CA ARG A 121 -16.07 -8.67 10.75
C ARG A 121 -16.17 -7.18 10.49
N ASN A 122 -17.38 -6.63 10.61
CA ASN A 122 -17.69 -5.20 10.48
C ASN A 122 -17.06 -4.34 11.60
N GLU A 123 -15.74 -4.41 11.75
CA GLU A 123 -14.98 -3.82 12.83
C GLU A 123 -13.79 -3.05 12.26
N ALA A 124 -13.39 -1.98 12.96
CA ALA A 124 -12.18 -1.26 12.65
C ALA A 124 -10.96 -2.05 13.15
N LEU A 125 -10.09 -2.46 12.22
CA LEU A 125 -8.93 -3.30 12.48
C LEU A 125 -7.64 -2.47 12.46
N PRO A 126 -6.65 -2.79 13.31
CA PRO A 126 -5.33 -2.15 13.23
C PRO A 126 -4.60 -2.66 11.97
N ILE A 127 -3.93 -1.75 11.26
CA ILE A 127 -3.10 -2.08 10.10
C ILE A 127 -1.64 -1.79 10.40
N VAL A 128 -0.75 -2.75 10.09
CA VAL A 128 0.69 -2.60 10.24
C VAL A 128 1.36 -2.85 8.90
N CYS A 129 2.05 -1.84 8.40
CA CYS A 129 2.88 -1.87 7.21
C CYS A 129 3.97 -0.81 7.33
N ALA A 130 5.10 -1.00 6.65
CA ALA A 130 6.15 0.01 6.58
C ALA A 130 5.68 1.36 6.00
N LEU A 131 4.67 1.33 5.12
CA LEU A 131 4.11 2.56 4.53
C LEU A 131 3.06 3.19 5.45
N THR A 132 2.16 2.40 6.04
CA THR A 132 1.15 2.93 6.98
C THR A 132 1.81 3.50 8.23
N SER A 133 2.85 2.85 8.76
CA SER A 133 3.60 3.37 9.92
C SER A 133 4.25 4.72 9.65
N LEU A 134 4.55 5.13 8.42
CA LEU A 134 5.07 6.47 8.15
C LEU A 134 3.97 7.55 8.12
N ILE A 135 2.73 7.15 7.85
CA ILE A 135 1.62 8.06 7.58
C ILE A 135 0.69 8.17 8.80
N PHE A 136 0.53 7.07 9.53
CA PHE A 136 -0.41 6.91 10.64
C PHE A 136 0.30 7.05 11.99
N ASP A 137 -0.40 7.65 12.94
CA ASP A 137 -0.01 7.69 14.34
C ASP A 137 -0.42 6.40 15.09
N GLU A 138 0.09 6.23 16.31
CA GLU A 138 -0.11 5.00 17.07
C GLU A 138 -1.59 4.74 17.39
N GLY A 139 -2.07 3.56 17.00
CA GLY A 139 -3.42 3.10 17.30
C GLY A 139 -4.50 3.61 16.34
N GLU A 140 -4.11 4.11 15.17
CA GLU A 140 -5.04 4.29 14.05
C GLU A 140 -5.55 2.94 13.52
N LYS A 141 -6.81 2.94 13.08
CA LYS A 141 -7.49 1.76 12.58
C LYS A 141 -7.96 2.00 11.16
N VAL A 142 -8.30 0.92 10.48
CA VAL A 142 -8.87 0.96 9.13
C VAL A 142 -10.13 0.11 9.08
N VAL A 143 -11.05 0.52 8.24
CA VAL A 143 -12.29 -0.20 7.94
C VAL A 143 -12.24 -0.65 6.50
N ILE A 144 -12.58 -1.92 6.27
CA ILE A 144 -12.63 -2.49 4.92
C ILE A 144 -13.97 -2.12 4.31
N THR A 145 -13.94 -1.49 3.14
CA THR A 145 -15.15 -1.05 2.45
C THR A 145 -15.56 -1.96 1.32
N ASP A 146 -14.58 -2.60 0.67
CA ASP A 146 -14.82 -3.43 -0.50
C ASP A 146 -13.74 -4.51 -0.62
N LEU A 147 -14.15 -5.71 -1.03
CA LEU A 147 -13.29 -6.86 -1.33
C LEU A 147 -13.71 -7.44 -2.67
N SER A 148 -12.76 -7.54 -3.59
CA SER A 148 -12.97 -8.04 -4.95
C SER A 148 -11.89 -9.06 -5.33
N PHE A 149 -12.28 -10.02 -6.17
CA PHE A 149 -11.40 -11.07 -6.67
C PHE A 149 -11.32 -10.94 -8.20
N PRO A 150 -10.29 -10.25 -8.74
CA PRO A 150 -10.15 -10.10 -10.18
C PRO A 150 -9.89 -11.45 -10.86
N PRO A 151 -10.28 -11.60 -12.14
CA PRO A 151 -10.08 -12.84 -12.87
C PRO A 151 -8.58 -13.16 -13.00
N SER A 152 -8.13 -14.29 -12.44
CA SER A 152 -6.77 -14.77 -12.61
C SER A 152 -6.65 -15.61 -13.90
N PRO A 153 -5.59 -15.44 -14.72
CA PRO A 153 -5.42 -16.24 -15.92
C PRO A 153 -5.07 -17.71 -15.59
N GLY A 154 -6.03 -18.62 -15.82
CA GLY A 154 -5.81 -20.02 -16.23
C GLY A 154 -5.09 -20.97 -15.28
N THR A 155 -4.75 -20.56 -14.05
CA THR A 155 -3.98 -21.40 -13.11
C THR A 155 -4.76 -21.58 -11.80
N LYS A 156 -5.04 -22.83 -11.42
CA LYS A 156 -5.92 -23.17 -10.29
C LYS A 156 -5.38 -22.78 -8.92
N ASN A 157 -4.07 -22.58 -8.80
CA ASN A 157 -3.39 -22.32 -7.55
C ASN A 157 -3.09 -20.83 -7.29
N ILE A 158 -3.61 -19.96 -8.16
CA ILE A 158 -3.38 -18.52 -8.10
C ILE A 158 -4.73 -17.81 -7.98
N GLN A 159 -4.91 -17.09 -6.87
CA GLN A 159 -6.03 -16.19 -6.70
C GLN A 159 -5.53 -14.79 -6.39
N ALA A 160 -5.84 -13.83 -7.26
CA ALA A 160 -5.62 -12.42 -6.97
C ALA A 160 -6.78 -11.86 -6.14
N TYR A 161 -6.48 -10.93 -5.25
CA TYR A 161 -7.47 -10.19 -4.47
C TYR A 161 -7.15 -8.70 -4.50
N GLU A 162 -8.20 -7.89 -4.43
CA GLU A 162 -8.13 -6.45 -4.30
C GLU A 162 -9.09 -6.01 -3.19
N MET A 163 -8.58 -5.21 -2.26
CA MET A 163 -9.29 -4.75 -1.09
C MET A 163 -9.16 -3.24 -0.97
N ASN A 164 -10.28 -2.57 -0.74
CA ASN A 164 -10.33 -1.14 -0.46
C ASN A 164 -10.64 -0.91 1.02
N LEU A 165 -9.88 -0.01 1.64
CA LEU A 165 -10.02 0.36 3.03
C LEU A 165 -10.02 1.88 3.18
N ILE A 166 -10.65 2.35 4.26
CA ILE A 166 -10.66 3.75 4.67
C ILE A 166 -10.09 3.84 6.09
N SER A 167 -9.27 4.85 6.38
CA SER A 167 -8.78 5.11 7.73
C SER A 167 -9.89 5.59 8.65
N ASP A 168 -9.94 5.02 9.85
CA ASP A 168 -10.74 5.51 10.97
C ASP A 168 -9.81 6.21 11.97
N LEU A 169 -9.64 7.51 11.77
CA LEU A 169 -8.78 8.35 12.60
C LEU A 169 -9.52 8.70 13.89
N LYS A 170 -8.84 8.56 15.03
CA LYS A 170 -9.41 8.94 16.34
C LYS A 170 -9.83 10.40 16.34
N PHE A 171 -11.13 10.66 16.41
CA PHE A 171 -11.66 12.00 16.58
C PHE A 171 -11.57 12.42 18.06
N ILE A 172 -10.72 13.40 18.36
CA ILE A 172 -10.70 14.04 19.68
C ILE A 172 -11.69 15.22 19.63
N LEU A 173 -12.82 15.08 20.33
CA LEU A 173 -13.71 16.21 20.62
C LEU A 173 -12.99 17.16 21.57
N ASN A 174 -12.29 18.16 21.02
CA ASN A 174 -11.90 19.32 21.82
C ASN A 174 -13.16 20.09 22.14
N LYS A 175 -13.64 19.95 23.39
CA LYS A 175 -14.68 20.80 23.95
C LYS A 175 -14.14 22.23 23.92
N ALA A 176 -14.76 23.08 23.11
CA ALA A 176 -14.49 24.52 23.05
C ALA A 176 -14.84 25.21 24.37
#